data_AF-A0A1F6F2C2-F1
#
_entry.id   AF-A0A1F6F2C2-F1
#
_cell.length_a   1.000
_cell.length_b   1.000
_cell.length_c   1.000
_cell.angle_alpha   90.00
_cell.angle_beta   90.00
_cell.angle_gamma   90.00
#
_symmetry.space_group_name_H-M   'P 1'
#
loop_
_entity.id
_entity.type
_entity.pdbx_description
1 polymer ?
#
loop_
_entity_poly.entity_id
_entity_poly.type
_entity_poly.pdbx_seq_one_letter_code
_entity_poly.pdbx_strand_id
1 'polypeptide(L)'
;MTTFNAASSLVTRLRANTHRDPVRDWFVLLAASMIALAGIIVWNAWIFDTIAEGGVIGTPIGETPPIFSRSSLDRVRTVFEDRAAEEARYRTGAYRFADPSQ
;
A
#
# COMPACT_ATOMS: atom_id res chain seq x y z
N MET A 1 28.27 1.29 21.89
CA MET A 1 29.48 0.43 21.86
C MET A 1 29.50 -0.67 22.92
N THR A 2 28.63 -0.64 23.95
CA THR A 2 28.53 -1.64 25.03
C THR A 2 27.66 -2.86 24.68
N THR A 3 26.65 -2.70 23.82
CA THR A 3 25.71 -3.77 23.41
C THR A 3 26.36 -4.88 22.58
N PHE A 4 27.29 -4.52 21.69
CA PHE A 4 28.03 -5.49 20.86
C PHE A 4 28.94 -6.40 21.68
N ASN A 5 29.55 -5.89 22.76
CA ASN A 5 30.39 -6.67 23.65
C ASN A 5 29.59 -7.66 24.51
N ALA A 6 28.36 -7.29 24.91
CA ALA A 6 27.47 -8.21 25.61
C ALA A 6 27.04 -9.37 24.70
N ALA A 7 26.64 -9.07 23.46
CA ALA A 7 26.22 -10.06 22.48
C ALA A 7 27.35 -11.04 22.12
N SER A 8 28.58 -10.56 21.91
CA SER A 8 29.73 -11.43 21.62
C SER A 8 30.10 -12.32 22.81
N SER A 9 30.02 -11.80 24.04
CA SER A 9 30.28 -12.58 25.25
C SER A 9 29.24 -13.69 25.47
N LEU A 10 27.98 -13.45 25.14
CA LEU A 10 26.90 -14.43 25.21
C LEU A 10 27.10 -15.54 24.17
N VAL A 11 27.41 -15.17 22.92
CA VAL A 11 27.70 -16.15 21.85
C VAL A 11 28.90 -17.02 22.21
N THR A 12 29.93 -16.45 22.85
CA THR A 12 31.11 -17.20 23.27
C THR A 12 30.79 -18.17 24.41
N ARG A 13 29.96 -17.76 25.38
CA ARG A 13 29.47 -18.64 26.45
C ARG A 13 28.56 -19.77 25.95
N LEU A 14 27.81 -19.51 24.88
CA LEU A 14 27.01 -20.54 24.20
C LEU A 14 27.87 -21.52 23.38
N ARG A 15 29.03 -21.09 22.87
CA ARG A 15 29.93 -21.92 22.06
C ARG A 15 30.94 -22.76 22.85
N ALA A 16 31.27 -22.39 24.08
CA ALA A 16 32.36 -23.00 24.83
C ALA A 16 31.89 -23.58 26.16
N ASN A 17 31.31 -24.78 26.16
CA ASN A 17 31.54 -25.72 27.25
C ASN A 17 31.22 -27.16 26.82
N THR A 18 32.21 -28.02 27.01
CA THR A 18 32.33 -29.44 26.65
C THR A 18 31.39 -30.36 27.44
N HIS A 19 30.27 -29.84 27.94
CA HIS A 19 29.16 -30.60 28.52
C HIS A 19 27.86 -30.10 27.89
N ARG A 20 27.39 -30.88 26.92
CA ARG A 20 26.14 -30.64 26.20
C ARG A 20 25.01 -30.98 27.17
N ASP A 21 24.49 -29.97 27.85
CA ASP A 21 23.25 -30.11 28.63
C ASP A 21 22.09 -29.81 27.67
N PRO A 22 21.48 -30.86 27.07
CA PRO A 22 20.47 -30.67 26.04
C PRO A 22 19.25 -29.90 26.58
N VAL A 23 18.93 -30.05 27.86
CA VAL A 23 17.76 -29.43 28.46
C VAL A 23 17.94 -27.92 28.50
N ARG A 24 19.09 -27.44 29.00
CA ARG A 24 19.39 -26.01 29.04
C ARG A 24 19.42 -25.39 27.63
N ASP A 25 20.04 -26.07 26.67
CA ASP A 25 20.15 -25.56 25.31
C ASP A 25 18.77 -25.44 24.63
N TRP A 26 17.86 -26.40 24.86
CA TRP A 26 16.47 -26.31 24.40
C TRP A 26 15.71 -25.15 25.03
N PHE A 27 15.87 -24.92 26.34
CA PHE A 27 15.24 -23.77 27.00
C PHE A 27 15.73 -22.44 26.45
N VAL A 28 17.03 -22.31 26.18
CA VAL A 28 17.59 -21.10 25.57
C VAL A 28 17.02 -20.88 24.16
N LEU A 29 16.91 -21.94 23.35
CA LEU A 29 16.32 -21.86 22.02
C LEU A 29 14.85 -21.44 22.08
N LEU A 30 14.05 -22.07 22.96
CA LEU A 30 12.64 -21.73 23.13
C LEU A 30 12.46 -20.28 23.60
N ALA A 31 13.28 -19.82 24.56
CA ALA A 31 13.25 -18.44 25.02
C ALA A 31 13.60 -17.46 23.89
N ALA A 32 14.64 -17.75 23.11
CA ALA A 32 15.01 -16.94 21.96
C ALA A 32 13.91 -16.91 20.89
N SER A 33 13.27 -18.06 20.60
CA SER A 33 12.14 -18.15 19.68
C SER A 33 10.94 -17.35 20.16
N MET A 34 10.62 -17.39 21.46
CA MET A 34 9.52 -16.60 22.04
C MET A 34 9.78 -15.10 21.93
N ILE A 35 11.01 -14.65 22.19
CA ILE A 35 11.41 -13.24 22.04
C ILE A 35 11.29 -12.81 20.57
N ALA A 36 11.79 -13.62 19.64
CA ALA A 36 11.68 -13.35 18.21
C ALA A 36 10.22 -13.29 17.76
N LEU A 37 9.38 -14.23 18.20
CA LEU A 37 7.95 -14.27 17.89
C LEU A 37 7.23 -13.02 18.42
N ALA A 38 7.46 -12.63 19.67
CA ALA A 38 6.88 -11.42 20.24
C ALA A 38 7.31 -10.17 19.46
N GLY A 39 8.59 -10.08 19.08
CA GLY A 39 9.10 -9.00 18.24
C GLY A 39 8.40 -8.94 16.88
N ILE A 40 8.20 -10.08 16.22
CA ILE A 40 7.49 -10.16 14.94
C ILE A 40 6.04 -9.71 15.09
N ILE A 41 5.34 -10.14 16.13
CA ILE A 41 3.94 -9.76 16.38
C ILE A 41 3.82 -8.25 16.58
N VAL A 42 4.64 -7.68 17.47
CA VAL A 42 4.64 -6.24 17.75
C VAL A 42 4.97 -5.43 16.50
N TRP A 43 5.99 -5.87 15.75
CA TRP A 43 6.38 -5.22 14.50
C TRP A 43 5.24 -5.22 13.48
N ASN A 44 4.57 -6.37 13.28
CA ASN A 44 3.47 -6.47 12.33
C ASN A 44 2.25 -5.64 12.77
N ALA A 45 1.90 -5.66 14.06
CA ALA A 45 0.79 -4.87 14.58
C ALA A 45 1.04 -3.37 14.41
N TRP A 46 2.25 -2.91 14.73
CA TRP A 46 2.64 -1.51 14.55
C TRP A 46 2.65 -1.08 13.08
N ILE A 47 3.13 -1.94 12.18
CA ILE A 47 3.09 -1.69 10.73
C ILE A 47 1.66 -1.55 10.24
N PHE A 48 0.77 -2.44 10.67
CA PHE A 48 -0.63 -2.42 10.28
C PHE A 48 -1.30 -1.12 10.72
N ASP A 49 -1.10 -0.73 11.98
CA ASP A 49 -1.62 0.50 12.56
C ASP A 49 -1.11 1.74 11.79
N THR A 50 0.20 1.79 11.52
CA THR A 50 0.84 2.86 10.75
C THR A 50 0.22 3.01 9.36
N ILE A 51 -0.07 1.91 8.67
CA ILE A 51 -0.69 1.94 7.35
C ILE A 51 -2.18 2.29 7.43
N ALA A 52 -2.89 1.80 8.45
CA ALA A 52 -4.30 2.10 8.66
C ALA A 52 -4.56 3.59 8.93
N GLU A 53 -3.63 4.26 9.62
CA GLU A 53 -3.65 5.71 9.85
C GLU A 53 -3.23 6.55 8.63
N GLY A 54 -2.92 5.91 7.50
CA GLY A 54 -2.49 6.58 6.26
C GLY A 54 -1.00 6.89 6.21
N GLY A 55 -0.22 6.37 7.17
CA GLY A 55 1.23 6.34 7.11
C GLY A 55 1.72 5.37 6.03
N VAL A 56 2.94 5.61 5.56
CA VAL A 56 3.60 4.76 4.55
C VAL A 56 4.93 4.29 5.10
N ILE A 57 5.23 3.01 4.87
CA ILE A 57 6.53 2.42 5.23
C ILE A 57 7.47 2.61 4.05
N GLY A 58 8.46 3.49 4.22
CA GLY A 58 9.43 3.83 3.18
C GLY A 58 9.19 5.23 2.62
N THR A 59 9.79 5.53 1.47
CA THR A 59 9.63 6.82 0.80
C THR A 59 8.15 7.01 0.42
N PRO A 60 7.52 8.15 0.77
CA PRO A 60 6.19 8.44 0.26
C PRO A 60 6.26 8.40 -1.26
N ILE A 61 5.48 7.50 -1.86
CA ILE A 61 5.31 7.49 -3.31
C ILE A 61 4.60 8.81 -3.59
N GLY A 62 5.34 9.80 -4.11
CA GLY A 62 4.75 11.08 -4.47
C GLY A 62 3.52 10.82 -5.30
N GLU A 63 2.38 11.38 -4.88
CA GLU A 63 1.10 11.18 -5.54
C GLU A 63 1.32 11.31 -7.04
N THR A 64 1.16 10.20 -7.76
CA THR A 64 1.26 10.25 -9.22
C THR A 64 0.11 11.15 -9.65
N PRO A 65 0.38 12.28 -10.33
CA PRO A 65 -0.69 13.19 -10.73
C PRO A 65 -1.74 12.38 -11.47
N PRO A 66 -3.04 12.53 -11.13
CA PRO A 66 -4.07 11.77 -11.79
C PRO A 66 -3.94 11.95 -13.30
N ILE A 67 -3.82 10.85 -14.03
CA ILE A 67 -3.62 10.82 -15.49
C ILE A 67 -4.70 11.64 -16.21
N PHE A 68 -5.87 11.77 -15.59
CA PHE A 68 -6.98 12.56 -16.09
C PHE A 68 -7.34 13.69 -15.12
N SER A 69 -7.41 14.91 -15.63
CA SER A 69 -7.96 16.06 -14.89
C SER A 69 -9.50 15.96 -14.82
N ARG A 70 -10.11 16.44 -13.73
CA ARG A 70 -11.58 16.61 -13.64
C ARG A 70 -12.13 17.40 -14.82
N SER A 71 -11.42 18.43 -15.27
CA SER A 71 -11.80 19.23 -16.45
C SER A 71 -11.89 18.40 -17.73
N SER A 72 -11.13 17.31 -17.85
CA SER A 72 -11.22 16.40 -18.99
C SER A 72 -12.50 15.57 -18.93
N LEU A 73 -12.89 15.11 -17.75
CA LEU A 73 -14.15 14.38 -17.55
C LEU A 73 -15.37 15.27 -17.76
N ASP A 74 -15.32 16.52 -17.27
CA ASP A 74 -16.39 17.49 -17.47
C ASP A 74 -16.58 17.81 -18.96
N ARG A 75 -15.49 17.98 -19.72
CA ARG A 75 -15.57 18.17 -21.18
C ARG A 75 -16.20 16.98 -21.89
N VAL A 76 -15.85 15.76 -21.51
CA VAL A 76 -16.45 14.55 -22.10
C VAL A 76 -17.96 14.53 -21.82
N ARG A 77 -18.37 14.86 -20.59
CA ARG A 77 -19.79 14.98 -20.23
C ARG A 77 -20.51 16.03 -21.09
N THR A 78 -19.94 17.22 -21.24
CA THR A 78 -20.53 18.28 -22.07
C THR A 78 -20.71 17.85 -23.53
N VAL A 79 -19.73 17.14 -24.10
CA VAL A 79 -19.83 16.63 -25.49
C VAL A 79 -21.00 15.65 -25.62
N PHE A 80 -21.23 14.77 -24.63
CA PHE A 80 -22.36 13.85 -24.66
C PHE A 80 -23.71 14.56 -24.50
N GLU A 81 -23.78 15.59 -23.65
CA GLU A 81 -24.98 16.41 -23.47
C GLU A 81 -25.33 17.18 -24.77
N ASP A 82 -24.32 17.76 -25.44
CA ASP A 82 -24.51 18.43 -26.74
C ASP A 82 -25.00 17.47 -27.82
N ARG A 83 -24.42 16.25 -27.88
CA ARG A 83 -24.84 15.21 -28.84
C ARG A 83 -26.29 14.77 -28.59
N ALA A 84 -26.69 14.61 -27.32
CA ALA A 84 -28.05 14.25 -26.96
C ALA A 84 -29.06 15.36 -27.32
N ALA A 85 -28.69 16.63 -27.07
CA ALA A 85 -29.50 17.77 -27.47
C ALA A 85 -29.66 17.87 -28.99
N GLU A 86 -28.58 17.59 -29.73
CA GLU A 86 -28.58 17.60 -31.18
C GLU A 86 -29.45 16.47 -31.77
N GLU A 87 -29.37 15.26 -31.22
CA GLU A 87 -30.26 14.16 -31.60
C GLU A 87 -31.74 14.48 -31.33
N ALA A 88 -32.04 15.15 -30.23
CA ALA A 88 -33.41 15.61 -29.94
C ALA A 88 -33.92 16.62 -30.98
N ARG A 89 -33.06 17.48 -31.53
CA ARG A 89 -33.43 18.43 -32.61
C ARG A 89 -33.74 17.73 -33.92
N TYR A 90 -32.98 16.68 -34.27
CA TYR A 90 -33.28 15.86 -35.44
C TYR A 90 -34.62 15.11 -35.30
N ARG A 91 -34.94 14.60 -34.10
CA ARG A 91 -36.20 13.87 -33.86
C ARG A 91 -37.44 14.77 -33.76
N THR A 92 -37.30 15.97 -33.21
CA THR A 92 -38.42 16.91 -33.02
C THR A 92 -38.76 17.71 -34.29
N GLY A 93 -38.04 17.50 -35.39
CA GLY A 93 -38.26 18.20 -36.66
C GLY A 93 -37.85 19.67 -36.63
N ALA A 94 -37.01 20.07 -35.66
CA ALA A 94 -36.46 21.43 -35.58
C ALA A 94 -35.60 21.78 -36.80
N TYR A 95 -34.97 20.76 -37.40
CA TYR A 95 -34.29 20.89 -38.69
C TYR A 95 -35.27 20.66 -39.84
N ARG A 96 -35.62 21.75 -40.54
CA ARG A 96 -36.38 21.69 -41.79
C ARG A 96 -35.40 21.67 -42.96
N PHE A 97 -35.22 20.51 -43.57
CA PHE A 97 -34.48 20.38 -44.81
C PHE A 97 -35.37 20.89 -45.95
N ALA A 98 -35.03 22.06 -46.50
CA ALA A 98 -35.60 22.51 -47.76
C ALA A 98 -34.93 21.73 -48.89
N ASP A 99 -35.72 21.04 -49.71
CA ASP A 99 -35.21 20.35 -50.89
C ASP A 99 -34.69 21.41 -51.89
N PRO A 100 -33.40 21.36 -52.28
CA PRO A 100 -32.82 22.33 -53.21
C PRO A 100 -33.33 22.21 -54.66
N SER A 101 -34.22 21.25 -54.95
CA SER A 101 -34.83 21.06 -56.27
C SER A 101 -36.17 21.77 -56.50
N GLN A 102 -36.66 22.54 -55.52
CA GLN A 102 -37.88 23.35 -55.64
C GLN A 102 -37.67 24.67 -56.40
#